data_AF-A0A7C3AEX6-F1
#
_entry.id   AF-A0A7C3AEX6-F1
#
_cell.length_a   1.000
_cell.length_b   1.000
_cell.length_c   1.000
_cell.angle_alpha   90.00
_cell.angle_beta   90.00
_cell.angle_gamma   90.00
#
_symmetry.space_group_name_H-M   'P 1'
#
loop_
_entity.id
_entity.type
_entity.pdbx_description
1 polymer ?
#
loop_
_entity_poly.entity_id
_entity_poly.type
_entity_poly.pdbx_seq_one_letter_code
_entity_poly.pdbx_strand_id
1 'polypeptide(L)'
;MMKRVVVAIGTIGLIVACSTVQALPVNSSEAITAVADRLVAMQNPGGTWTGEEPFTGSIVAGLVQASQNISGPLSTQYLDAAKLGGDYIVLNHGSNLYGDEAYALARLTEAGAGAQYGQAAKDFYNSLDTYGYIRGFRGTDASNAVFYVAQHAVAAYKVGADDAAVWRDALVSFLARVGDDAAFYPVQSLGAATWAL
;
A
#
# COMPACT_ATOMS: atom_id res chain seq x y z
N MET A 1 7.74 15.01 76.30
CA MET A 1 7.20 13.95 75.43
C MET A 1 6.34 14.62 74.36
N MET A 2 6.94 14.99 73.22
CA MET A 2 6.29 15.72 72.12
C MET A 2 6.45 14.90 70.83
N LYS A 3 5.32 14.48 70.24
CA LYS A 3 5.26 13.71 68.99
C LYS A 3 5.51 14.64 67.79
N ARG A 4 6.46 14.28 66.93
CA ARG A 4 6.70 14.93 65.64
C ARG A 4 5.61 14.50 64.66
N VAL A 5 4.92 15.48 64.07
CA VAL A 5 4.03 15.28 62.91
C VAL A 5 4.88 15.52 61.66
N VAL A 6 5.02 14.51 60.82
CA VAL A 6 5.63 14.63 59.48
C VAL A 6 4.48 14.83 58.49
N VAL A 7 4.40 16.03 57.90
CA VAL A 7 3.47 16.30 56.79
C VAL A 7 4.23 15.96 55.50
N ALA A 8 3.78 14.93 54.80
CA ALA A 8 4.27 14.57 53.47
C ALA A 8 3.63 15.51 52.43
N ILE A 9 4.43 16.38 51.83
CA ILE A 9 4.02 17.19 50.68
C ILE A 9 4.19 16.29 49.44
N GLY A 10 3.08 15.74 48.95
CA GLY A 10 3.04 14.98 47.71
C GLY A 10 3.24 15.89 46.51
N THR A 11 4.30 15.66 45.75
CA THR A 11 4.54 16.32 44.46
C THR A 11 3.69 15.62 43.40
N ILE A 12 2.64 16.30 42.91
CA ILE A 12 1.90 15.85 41.73
C ILE A 12 2.78 16.14 40.51
N GLY A 13 3.39 15.10 39.95
CA GLY A 13 4.10 15.18 38.68
C GLY A 13 3.10 15.43 37.55
N LEU A 14 3.12 16.65 37.01
CA LEU A 14 2.40 17.01 35.79
C LEU A 14 3.07 16.27 34.61
N ILE A 15 2.46 15.18 34.15
CA ILE A 15 2.84 14.55 32.88
C ILE A 15 2.34 15.50 31.78
N VAL A 16 3.23 16.35 31.28
CA VAL A 16 3.01 17.05 30.01
C VAL A 16 3.16 16.01 28.91
N ALA A 17 2.05 15.45 28.45
CA ALA A 17 1.99 14.78 27.17
C ALA A 17 2.29 15.84 26.11
N CYS A 18 3.55 15.95 25.71
CA CYS A 18 3.98 16.79 24.61
C CYS A 18 3.50 16.12 23.32
N SER A 19 2.25 16.39 22.93
CA SER A 19 1.82 16.17 21.55
C SER A 19 2.62 17.13 20.69
N THR A 20 3.71 16.65 20.11
CA THR A 20 4.45 17.40 19.10
C THR A 20 3.52 17.63 17.93
N VAL A 21 3.01 18.85 17.80
CA VAL A 21 2.43 19.33 16.54
C VAL A 21 3.58 19.30 15.54
N GLN A 22 3.67 18.23 14.75
CA GLN A 22 4.60 18.21 13.63
C GLN A 22 4.16 19.30 12.66
N ALA A 23 5.06 20.25 12.39
CA ALA A 23 4.84 21.25 11.36
C ALA A 23 4.55 20.52 10.03
N LEU A 24 3.63 21.09 9.23
CA LEU A 24 3.38 20.55 7.89
C LEU A 24 4.68 20.58 7.09
N PRO A 25 4.99 19.52 6.31
CA PRO A 25 6.19 19.49 5.49
C PRO A 25 6.19 20.66 4.50
N VAL A 26 7.36 21.28 4.32
CA VAL A 26 7.49 22.50 3.51
C VAL A 26 7.60 22.15 2.02
N ASN A 27 7.96 20.90 1.71
CA ASN A 27 8.06 20.38 0.35
C ASN A 27 7.73 18.87 0.27
N SER A 28 7.64 18.35 -0.96
CA SER A 28 7.31 16.95 -1.22
C SER A 28 8.35 15.96 -0.72
N SER A 29 9.65 16.31 -0.74
CA SER A 29 10.71 15.43 -0.26
C SER A 29 10.61 15.19 1.24
N GLU A 30 10.36 16.26 2.02
CA GLU A 30 10.12 16.18 3.46
C GLU A 30 8.85 15.38 3.78
N ALA A 31 7.78 15.57 3.00
CA ALA A 31 6.54 14.82 3.18
C ALA A 31 6.73 13.31 2.92
N ILE A 32 7.40 12.96 1.82
CA ILE A 32 7.71 11.57 1.47
C ILE A 32 8.58 10.94 2.54
N THR A 33 9.65 11.64 2.96
CA THR A 33 10.57 11.17 4.00
C THR A 33 9.82 10.91 5.30
N ALA A 34 8.99 11.85 5.77
CA ALA A 34 8.24 11.71 7.02
C ALA A 34 7.27 10.53 7.00
N VAL A 35 6.56 10.32 5.89
CA VAL A 35 5.62 9.18 5.75
C VAL A 35 6.37 7.86 5.64
N ALA A 36 7.42 7.80 4.83
CA ALA A 36 8.22 6.60 4.65
C ALA A 36 8.95 6.18 5.93
N ASP A 37 9.54 7.15 6.66
CA ASP A 37 10.18 6.90 7.96
C ASP A 37 9.19 6.31 8.96
N ARG A 38 7.97 6.85 9.02
CA ARG A 38 6.91 6.33 9.89
C ARG A 38 6.55 4.89 9.50
N LEU A 39 6.39 4.61 8.21
CA LEU A 39 6.08 3.26 7.73
C LEU A 39 7.21 2.29 8.09
N VAL A 40 8.48 2.64 7.84
CA VAL A 40 9.61 1.77 8.22
C VAL A 40 9.66 1.54 9.72
N ALA A 41 9.45 2.58 10.54
CA ALA A 41 9.49 2.45 12.00
C ALA A 41 8.36 1.59 12.57
N MET A 42 7.23 1.49 11.87
CA MET A 42 6.05 0.72 12.28
C MET A 42 5.99 -0.68 11.66
N GLN A 43 6.94 -1.05 10.80
CA GLN A 43 6.94 -2.36 10.14
C GLN A 43 7.29 -3.46 11.15
N ASN A 44 6.45 -4.50 11.20
CA ASN A 44 6.70 -5.70 11.97
C ASN A 44 7.79 -6.56 11.28
N PRO A 45 8.51 -7.42 12.03
CA PRO A 45 9.54 -8.30 11.45
C PRO A 45 9.05 -9.22 10.32
N GLY A 46 7.74 -9.49 10.24
CA GLY A 46 7.11 -10.27 9.18
C GLY A 46 6.77 -9.49 7.91
N GLY A 47 7.18 -8.22 7.80
CA GLY A 47 6.95 -7.39 6.61
C GLY A 47 5.63 -6.64 6.57
N THR A 48 4.78 -6.78 7.60
CA THR A 48 3.45 -6.17 7.69
C THR A 48 3.41 -4.97 8.64
N TRP A 49 2.25 -4.31 8.66
CA TRP A 49 1.93 -3.23 9.59
C TRP A 49 0.70 -3.63 10.40
N THR A 50 0.79 -3.54 11.72
CA THR A 50 -0.26 -4.02 12.64
C THR A 50 -1.62 -3.36 12.34
N GLY A 51 -2.60 -4.17 11.96
CA GLY A 51 -3.96 -3.71 11.62
C GLY A 51 -4.10 -3.16 10.19
N GLU A 52 -3.02 -3.16 9.42
CA GLU A 52 -2.94 -2.65 8.05
C GLU A 52 -2.50 -3.77 7.08
N GLU A 53 -2.56 -5.03 7.50
CA GLU A 53 -2.19 -6.18 6.67
C GLU A 53 -2.92 -6.18 5.29
N PRO A 54 -4.22 -5.82 5.20
CA PRO A 54 -4.93 -5.73 3.92
C PRO A 54 -4.42 -4.63 2.98
N PHE A 55 -3.59 -3.70 3.45
CA PHE A 55 -3.06 -2.57 2.66
C PHE A 55 -1.56 -2.73 2.37
N THR A 56 -1.00 -3.91 2.61
CA THR A 56 0.43 -4.19 2.43
C THR A 56 0.89 -3.87 1.00
N GLY A 57 0.09 -4.19 -0.04
CA GLY A 57 0.41 -3.85 -1.43
C GLY A 57 0.59 -2.35 -1.63
N SER A 58 -0.39 -1.55 -1.21
CA SER A 58 -0.35 -0.09 -1.28
C SER A 58 0.85 0.51 -0.54
N ILE A 59 1.16 0.00 0.66
CA ILE A 59 2.32 0.47 1.46
C ILE A 59 3.64 0.13 0.76
N VAL A 60 3.79 -1.09 0.25
CA VAL A 60 4.99 -1.53 -0.48
C VAL A 60 5.21 -0.70 -1.74
N ALA A 61 4.16 -0.47 -2.54
CA ALA A 61 4.25 0.38 -3.73
C ALA A 61 4.68 1.82 -3.38
N GLY A 62 4.16 2.37 -2.27
CA GLY A 62 4.57 3.67 -1.74
C GLY A 62 6.03 3.73 -1.29
N LEU A 63 6.52 2.70 -0.58
CA LEU A 63 7.92 2.62 -0.16
C LEU A 63 8.88 2.45 -1.34
N VAL A 64 8.50 1.69 -2.38
CA VAL A 64 9.25 1.66 -3.64
C VAL A 64 9.34 3.05 -4.25
N GLN A 65 8.23 3.78 -4.34
CA GLN A 65 8.24 5.15 -4.87
C GLN A 65 9.08 6.11 -4.01
N ALA A 66 9.05 5.96 -2.68
CA ALA A 66 9.89 6.74 -1.77
C ALA A 66 11.37 6.46 -2.00
N SER A 67 11.77 5.19 -2.18
CA SER A 67 13.15 4.81 -2.47
C SER A 67 13.70 5.44 -3.75
N GLN A 68 12.83 5.69 -4.74
CA GLN A 68 13.20 6.30 -6.03
C GLN A 68 13.27 7.83 -5.96
N ASN A 69 12.53 8.45 -5.04
CA ASN A 69 12.45 9.90 -4.89
C ASN A 69 13.46 10.46 -3.87
N ILE A 70 13.91 9.65 -2.92
CA ILE A 70 14.84 10.05 -1.86
C ILE A 70 16.21 9.45 -2.16
N SER A 71 17.26 10.26 -2.04
CA SER A 71 18.64 9.84 -2.29
C SER A 71 19.37 9.43 -1.00
N GLY A 72 20.48 8.70 -1.16
CA GLY A 72 21.34 8.31 -0.04
C GLY A 72 20.81 7.12 0.75
N PRO A 73 21.24 6.94 2.02
CA PRO A 73 20.94 5.73 2.80
C PRO A 73 19.45 5.45 2.99
N LEU A 74 18.62 6.49 3.04
CA LEU A 74 17.16 6.36 3.16
C LEU A 74 16.54 5.64 1.96
N SER A 75 17.09 5.84 0.75
CA SER A 75 16.66 5.10 -0.45
C SER A 75 16.71 3.60 -0.23
N THR A 76 17.84 3.11 0.27
CA THR A 76 18.06 1.68 0.56
C THR A 76 17.16 1.19 1.68
N GLN A 77 17.02 1.97 2.76
CA GLN A 77 16.15 1.63 3.87
C GLN A 77 14.69 1.44 3.45
N TYR A 78 14.16 2.34 2.61
CA TYR A 78 12.79 2.23 2.10
C TYR A 78 12.61 1.04 1.18
N LEU A 79 13.60 0.76 0.31
CA LEU A 79 13.54 -0.40 -0.58
C LEU A 79 13.63 -1.72 0.21
N ASP A 80 14.43 -1.79 1.27
CA ASP A 80 14.55 -2.98 2.10
C ASP A 80 13.26 -3.26 2.89
N ALA A 81 12.61 -2.21 3.42
CA ALA A 81 11.29 -2.34 4.01
C ALA A 81 10.23 -2.77 2.98
N ALA A 82 10.30 -2.24 1.76
CA ALA A 82 9.41 -2.65 0.66
C ALA A 82 9.60 -4.13 0.29
N LYS A 83 10.85 -4.62 0.27
CA LYS A 83 11.15 -6.05 0.04
C LYS A 83 10.53 -6.93 1.11
N LEU A 84 10.64 -6.58 2.39
CA LEU A 84 10.02 -7.35 3.48
C LEU A 84 8.50 -7.46 3.30
N GLY A 85 7.82 -6.36 2.92
CA GLY A 85 6.40 -6.41 2.60
C GLY A 85 6.08 -7.19 1.32
N GLY A 86 6.95 -7.11 0.30
CA GLY A 86 6.86 -7.94 -0.90
C GLY A 86 7.00 -9.42 -0.62
N ASP A 87 7.93 -9.81 0.25
CA ASP A 87 8.14 -11.19 0.68
C ASP A 87 6.91 -11.71 1.43
N TYR A 88 6.31 -10.88 2.29
CA TYR A 88 5.03 -11.21 2.92
C TYR A 88 3.93 -11.49 1.89
N ILE A 89 3.76 -10.63 0.88
CA ILE A 89 2.76 -10.81 -0.19
C ILE A 89 3.01 -12.14 -0.91
N VAL A 90 4.25 -12.40 -1.34
CA VAL A 90 4.62 -13.64 -2.04
C VAL A 90 4.32 -14.88 -1.18
N LEU A 91 4.57 -14.82 0.13
CA LEU A 91 4.34 -15.95 1.03
C LEU A 91 2.86 -16.19 1.38
N ASN A 92 2.02 -15.14 1.38
CA ASN A 92 0.68 -15.21 1.96
C ASN A 92 -0.49 -15.06 0.95
N HIS A 93 -0.23 -14.64 -0.29
CA HIS A 93 -1.31 -14.44 -1.28
C HIS A 93 -2.07 -15.73 -1.63
N GLY A 94 -1.45 -16.90 -1.49
CA GLY A 94 -2.06 -18.17 -1.84
C GLY A 94 -2.47 -18.20 -3.32
N SER A 95 -3.77 -18.32 -3.61
CA SER A 95 -4.30 -18.27 -4.98
C SER A 95 -4.94 -16.92 -5.34
N ASN A 96 -4.73 -15.89 -4.53
CA ASN A 96 -5.40 -14.60 -4.67
C ASN A 96 -4.43 -13.44 -4.37
N LEU A 97 -4.02 -12.71 -5.40
CA LEU A 97 -3.41 -11.39 -5.24
C LEU A 97 -4.46 -10.31 -5.43
N TYR A 98 -4.58 -9.40 -4.47
CA TYR A 98 -5.33 -8.16 -4.69
C TYR A 98 -4.60 -7.28 -5.71
N GLY A 99 -5.34 -6.35 -6.33
CA GLY A 99 -4.78 -5.49 -7.36
C GLY A 99 -3.56 -4.70 -6.91
N ASP A 100 -3.62 -4.08 -5.72
CA ASP A 100 -2.53 -3.28 -5.17
C ASP A 100 -1.31 -4.14 -4.78
N GLU A 101 -1.52 -5.39 -4.33
CA GLU A 101 -0.45 -6.36 -4.10
C GLU A 101 0.24 -6.76 -5.42
N ALA A 102 -0.53 -7.08 -6.46
CA ALA A 102 0.03 -7.39 -7.78
C ALA A 102 0.82 -6.20 -8.34
N TYR A 103 0.32 -4.98 -8.15
CA TYR A 103 1.03 -3.76 -8.53
C TYR A 103 2.31 -3.57 -7.71
N ALA A 104 2.28 -3.83 -6.40
CA ALA A 104 3.45 -3.74 -5.54
C ALA A 104 4.58 -4.68 -5.98
N LEU A 105 4.26 -5.93 -6.33
CA LEU A 105 5.21 -6.90 -6.86
C LEU A 105 5.81 -6.45 -8.19
N ALA A 106 4.99 -5.88 -9.08
CA ALA A 106 5.48 -5.29 -10.33
C ALA A 106 6.44 -4.11 -10.06
N ARG A 107 6.12 -3.23 -9.10
CA ARG A 107 6.98 -2.11 -8.72
C ARG A 107 8.31 -2.55 -8.11
N LEU A 108 8.31 -3.58 -7.26
CA LEU A 108 9.54 -4.16 -6.73
C LEU A 108 10.44 -4.71 -7.84
N THR A 109 9.85 -5.36 -8.84
CA THR A 109 10.59 -5.87 -10.01
C THR A 109 11.26 -4.75 -10.79
N GLU A 110 10.52 -3.67 -11.09
CA GLU A 110 11.06 -2.50 -11.78
C GLU A 110 12.15 -1.77 -10.98
N ALA A 111 12.04 -1.78 -9.66
CA ALA A 111 13.06 -1.24 -8.76
C ALA A 111 14.33 -2.12 -8.66
N GLY A 112 14.37 -3.25 -9.38
CA GLY A 112 15.50 -4.19 -9.32
C GLY A 112 15.61 -4.94 -7.99
N ALA A 113 14.52 -5.05 -7.23
CA ALA A 113 14.51 -5.71 -5.92
C ALA A 113 14.63 -7.24 -6.02
N GLY A 114 14.31 -7.82 -7.17
CA GLY A 114 14.44 -9.25 -7.46
C GLY A 114 13.41 -9.73 -8.49
N ALA A 115 13.81 -10.70 -9.33
CA ALA A 115 12.93 -11.23 -10.38
C ALA A 115 11.76 -12.07 -9.82
N GLN A 116 11.89 -12.57 -8.58
CA GLN A 116 10.86 -13.39 -7.95
C GLN A 116 9.52 -12.67 -7.77
N TYR A 117 9.52 -11.34 -7.56
CA TYR A 117 8.29 -10.57 -7.37
C TYR A 117 7.47 -10.53 -8.66
N GLY A 118 8.12 -10.22 -9.78
CA GLY A 118 7.48 -10.17 -11.09
C GLY A 118 7.04 -11.56 -11.54
N GLN A 119 7.83 -12.59 -11.23
CA GLN A 119 7.45 -13.98 -11.48
C GLN A 119 6.21 -14.38 -10.69
N ALA A 120 6.12 -14.07 -9.40
CA ALA A 120 4.94 -14.37 -8.59
C ALA A 120 3.66 -13.70 -9.12
N ALA A 121 3.75 -12.41 -9.50
CA ALA A 121 2.63 -11.70 -10.13
C ALA A 121 2.25 -12.33 -11.49
N LYS A 122 3.24 -12.72 -12.31
CA LYS A 122 2.98 -13.37 -13.60
C LYS A 122 2.35 -14.76 -13.44
N ASP A 123 2.83 -15.55 -12.48
CA ASP A 123 2.29 -16.87 -12.18
C ASP A 123 0.85 -16.79 -11.70
N PHE A 124 0.52 -15.77 -10.89
CA PHE A 124 -0.86 -15.47 -10.53
C PHE A 124 -1.72 -15.27 -11.78
N TYR A 125 -1.38 -14.33 -12.68
CA TYR A 125 -2.17 -14.10 -13.89
C TYR A 125 -2.30 -15.34 -14.78
N ASN A 126 -1.22 -16.11 -14.94
CA ASN A 126 -1.24 -17.34 -15.75
C ASN A 126 -2.11 -18.46 -15.15
N SER A 127 -2.37 -18.41 -13.85
CA SER A 127 -3.19 -19.40 -13.14
C SER A 127 -4.69 -19.06 -13.11
N LEU A 128 -5.06 -17.84 -13.48
CA LEU A 128 -6.42 -17.33 -13.32
C LEU A 128 -7.36 -17.76 -14.44
N ASP A 129 -8.61 -18.04 -14.08
CA ASP A 129 -9.74 -17.69 -14.94
C ASP A 129 -9.93 -16.17 -14.85
N THR A 130 -9.26 -15.41 -15.71
CA THR A 130 -9.27 -13.94 -15.70
C THR A 130 -10.68 -13.36 -15.71
N TYR A 131 -11.56 -13.86 -16.59
CA TYR A 131 -12.94 -13.39 -16.67
C TYR A 131 -13.76 -13.78 -15.42
N GLY A 132 -13.54 -14.98 -14.89
CA GLY A 132 -14.10 -15.42 -13.60
C GLY A 132 -13.70 -14.51 -12.45
N TYR A 133 -12.40 -14.23 -12.33
CA TYR A 133 -11.85 -13.38 -11.29
C TYR A 133 -12.38 -11.94 -11.38
N ILE A 134 -12.36 -11.36 -12.59
CA ILE A 134 -12.89 -10.01 -12.86
C ILE A 134 -14.38 -9.92 -12.50
N ARG A 135 -15.18 -10.97 -12.72
CA ARG A 135 -16.59 -10.99 -12.30
C ARG A 135 -16.77 -10.90 -10.79
N GLY A 136 -15.80 -11.36 -10.00
CA GLY A 136 -15.82 -11.25 -8.54
C GLY A 136 -15.97 -9.81 -8.04
N PHE A 137 -15.35 -8.84 -8.72
CA PHE A 137 -15.46 -7.42 -8.38
C PHE A 137 -16.86 -6.83 -8.59
N ARG A 138 -17.78 -7.53 -9.25
CA ARG A 138 -19.18 -7.07 -9.38
C ARG A 138 -19.94 -7.11 -8.05
N GLY A 139 -19.45 -7.88 -7.07
CA GLY A 139 -20.03 -7.97 -5.74
C GLY A 139 -19.54 -6.91 -4.75
N THR A 140 -18.58 -6.08 -5.14
CA THR A 140 -18.04 -5.00 -4.30
C THR A 140 -18.63 -3.65 -4.70
N ASP A 141 -18.41 -2.64 -3.86
CA ASP A 141 -18.65 -1.24 -4.24
C ASP A 141 -17.91 -0.91 -5.55
N ALA A 142 -18.54 -0.09 -6.40
CA ALA A 142 -18.01 0.23 -7.72
C ALA A 142 -16.67 0.98 -7.67
N SER A 143 -16.45 1.84 -6.67
CA SER A 143 -15.17 2.53 -6.52
C SER A 143 -14.03 1.62 -6.07
N ASN A 144 -14.32 0.64 -5.21
CA ASN A 144 -13.36 -0.40 -4.85
C ASN A 144 -13.02 -1.30 -6.05
N ALA A 145 -14.02 -1.67 -6.85
CA ALA A 145 -13.80 -2.44 -8.07
C ALA A 145 -12.86 -1.71 -9.04
N VAL A 146 -13.11 -0.42 -9.30
CA VAL A 146 -12.24 0.39 -10.16
C VAL A 146 -10.83 0.51 -9.58
N PHE A 147 -10.69 0.73 -8.27
CA PHE A 147 -9.38 0.82 -7.63
C PHE A 147 -8.53 -0.45 -7.84
N TYR A 148 -9.08 -1.63 -7.51
CA TYR A 148 -8.32 -2.88 -7.65
C TYR A 148 -8.10 -3.29 -9.11
N VAL A 149 -9.10 -3.12 -9.98
CA VAL A 149 -8.95 -3.46 -11.40
C VAL A 149 -7.94 -2.52 -12.10
N ALA A 150 -7.85 -1.25 -11.68
CA ALA A 150 -6.83 -0.33 -12.18
C ALA A 150 -5.41 -0.82 -11.85
N GLN A 151 -5.20 -1.24 -10.60
CA GLN A 151 -3.93 -1.79 -10.16
C GLN A 151 -3.56 -3.09 -10.90
N HIS A 152 -4.53 -4.00 -11.09
CA HIS A 152 -4.31 -5.19 -11.91
C HIS A 152 -3.96 -4.86 -13.36
N ALA A 153 -4.65 -3.91 -13.98
CA ALA A 153 -4.35 -3.50 -15.35
C ALA A 153 -2.89 -3.04 -15.48
N VAL A 154 -2.42 -2.18 -14.57
CA VAL A 154 -1.01 -1.74 -14.60
C VAL A 154 -0.05 -2.88 -14.32
N ALA A 155 -0.32 -3.70 -13.31
CA ALA A 155 0.53 -4.83 -12.94
C ALA A 155 0.66 -5.86 -14.07
N ALA A 156 -0.44 -6.27 -14.69
CA ALA A 156 -0.48 -7.24 -15.78
C ALA A 156 0.38 -6.80 -16.98
N TYR A 157 0.31 -5.51 -17.36
CA TYR A 157 1.18 -4.97 -18.40
C TYR A 157 2.65 -4.96 -17.99
N LYS A 158 2.97 -4.56 -16.75
CA LYS A 158 4.36 -4.49 -16.26
C LYS A 158 5.04 -5.85 -16.23
N VAL A 159 4.32 -6.91 -15.86
CA VAL A 159 4.88 -8.28 -15.79
C VAL A 159 4.75 -9.06 -17.10
N GLY A 160 4.12 -8.47 -18.12
CA GLY A 160 3.89 -9.10 -19.41
C GLY A 160 3.02 -10.34 -19.30
N ALA A 161 1.87 -10.21 -18.65
CA ALA A 161 0.82 -11.23 -18.61
C ALA A 161 0.06 -11.29 -19.96
N ASP A 162 -0.32 -12.49 -20.37
CA ASP A 162 -0.96 -12.73 -21.68
C ASP A 162 -2.35 -12.08 -21.78
N ASP A 163 -3.01 -11.92 -20.64
CA ASP A 163 -4.36 -11.37 -20.49
C ASP A 163 -4.37 -9.86 -20.13
N ALA A 164 -3.24 -9.17 -20.19
CA ALA A 164 -3.13 -7.76 -19.77
C ALA A 164 -4.16 -6.82 -20.43
N ALA A 165 -4.50 -7.07 -21.70
CA ALA A 165 -5.52 -6.29 -22.41
C ALA A 165 -6.93 -6.47 -21.82
N VAL A 166 -7.26 -7.68 -21.31
CA VAL A 166 -8.54 -7.99 -20.69
C VAL A 166 -8.75 -7.16 -19.42
N TRP A 167 -7.69 -6.94 -18.64
CA TRP A 167 -7.74 -6.09 -17.45
C TRP A 167 -8.00 -4.62 -17.78
N ARG A 168 -7.40 -4.10 -18.86
CA ARG A 168 -7.68 -2.75 -19.36
C ARG A 168 -9.14 -2.58 -19.81
N ASP A 169 -9.66 -3.54 -20.58
CA ASP A 169 -11.06 -3.50 -21.03
C ASP A 169 -12.04 -3.62 -19.84
N ALA A 170 -11.70 -4.43 -18.84
CA ALA A 170 -12.47 -4.53 -17.61
C ALA A 170 -12.47 -3.22 -16.82
N LEU A 171 -11.34 -2.53 -16.73
CA LEU A 171 -11.25 -1.23 -16.06
C LEU A 171 -12.21 -0.21 -16.67
N VAL A 172 -12.22 -0.08 -18.00
CA VAL A 172 -13.16 0.81 -18.71
C VAL A 172 -14.61 0.40 -18.42
N SER A 173 -14.89 -0.90 -18.42
CA SER A 173 -16.22 -1.44 -18.16
C SER A 173 -16.70 -1.17 -16.73
N PHE A 174 -15.82 -1.23 -15.73
CA PHE A 174 -16.14 -0.89 -14.34
C PHE A 174 -16.30 0.62 -14.16
N LEU A 175 -15.41 1.43 -14.77
CA LEU A 175 -15.49 2.88 -14.70
C LEU A 175 -16.80 3.41 -15.29
N ALA A 176 -17.28 2.82 -16.39
CA ALA A 176 -18.56 3.20 -17.01
C ALA A 176 -19.79 2.98 -16.10
N ARG A 177 -19.63 2.26 -14.98
CA ARG A 177 -20.70 1.99 -14.00
C ARG A 177 -20.59 2.88 -12.76
N VAL A 178 -19.57 3.73 -12.68
CA VAL A 178 -19.40 4.69 -11.59
C VAL A 178 -20.33 5.87 -11.82
N GLY A 179 -21.19 6.12 -10.83
CA GLY A 179 -22.03 7.30 -10.72
C GLY A 179 -22.09 7.74 -9.26
N ASP A 180 -22.56 8.97 -9.02
CA ASP A 180 -22.63 9.55 -7.67
C ASP A 180 -23.57 8.77 -6.72
N ASP A 181 -24.49 7.98 -7.28
CA ASP A 181 -25.43 7.11 -6.56
C ASP A 181 -24.99 5.64 -6.49
N ALA A 182 -23.94 5.26 -7.23
CA ALA A 182 -23.50 3.88 -7.42
C ALA A 182 -22.11 3.57 -6.83
N ALA A 183 -21.38 4.60 -6.38
CA ALA A 183 -20.03 4.46 -5.84
C ALA A 183 -19.84 5.35 -4.60
N PHE A 184 -19.19 4.83 -3.55
CA PHE A 184 -18.81 5.65 -2.39
C PHE A 184 -17.76 6.71 -2.74
N TYR A 185 -16.83 6.41 -3.66
CA TYR A 185 -15.73 7.29 -4.03
C TYR A 185 -15.62 7.48 -5.57
N PRO A 186 -16.57 8.17 -6.21
CA PRO A 186 -16.61 8.29 -7.67
C PRO A 186 -15.39 9.05 -8.22
N VAL A 187 -14.92 10.09 -7.52
CA VAL A 187 -13.73 10.86 -7.93
C VAL A 187 -12.43 10.05 -7.79
N GLN A 188 -12.30 9.24 -6.73
CA GLN A 188 -11.18 8.31 -6.59
C GLN A 188 -11.15 7.32 -7.76
N SER A 189 -12.32 6.81 -8.15
CA SER A 189 -12.47 5.87 -9.26
C SER A 189 -11.96 6.48 -10.57
N LEU A 190 -12.38 7.71 -10.89
CA LEU A 190 -11.91 8.41 -12.07
C LEU A 190 -10.40 8.62 -12.05
N GLY A 191 -9.84 9.03 -10.90
CA GLY A 191 -8.39 9.20 -10.72
C GLY A 191 -7.62 7.90 -10.92
N ALA A 192 -8.04 6.81 -10.27
CA ALA A 192 -7.40 5.50 -10.38
C ALA A 192 -7.46 4.96 -11.81
N ALA A 193 -8.60 5.09 -12.49
CA ALA A 193 -8.73 4.63 -13.87
C ALA A 193 -7.89 5.48 -14.85
N THR A 194 -7.86 6.80 -14.66
CA THR A 194 -7.03 7.70 -15.49
C THR A 194 -5.55 7.42 -15.33
N TRP A 195 -5.11 7.07 -14.11
CA TRP A 195 -3.72 6.69 -13.86
C TRP A 195 -3.32 5.37 -14.55
N ALA A 196 -4.25 4.43 -14.66
CA ALA A 196 -3.97 3.09 -15.19
C ALA A 196 -4.16 2.94 -16.71
N LEU A 197 -5.00 3.77 -17.33
CA LEU A 197 -5.28 3.76 -18.78
C LEU A 197 -4.23 4.54 -19.58
#